data_AF-A0A916RRG0-F1
#
_entry.id   AF-A0A916RRG0-F1
#
_cell.length_a   1.000
_cell.length_b   1.000
_cell.length_c   1.000
_cell.angle_alpha   90.00
_cell.angle_beta   90.00
_cell.angle_gamma   90.00
#
_symmetry.space_group_name_H-M   'P 1'
#
loop_
_entity.id
_entity.type
_entity.pdbx_description
1 polymer ?
#
loop_
_entity_poly.entity_id
_entity_poly.type
_entity_poly.pdbx_seq_one_letter_code
_entity_poly.pdbx_strand_id
1 'polypeptide(L)' 'MEEQQAQAATPKPLTPDSNAEAAERKRQRQALELQRERILSERTSSPHRRSALALALADIEEKLAELGWTIHM' A
#
# COMPACT_ATOMS: atom_id res chain seq x y z
N MET A 1 8.79 -8.29 -55.61
CA MET A 1 8.26 -9.26 -54.64
C MET A 1 8.87 -8.89 -53.30
N GLU A 2 8.33 -7.87 -52.65
CA GLU A 2 8.82 -7.42 -51.34
C GLU A 2 8.15 -8.27 -50.26
N GLU A 3 8.97 -9.06 -49.57
CA GLU A 3 8.59 -9.85 -48.41
C GLU A 3 8.15 -8.92 -47.29
N GLN A 4 6.83 -8.81 -47.10
CA GLN A 4 6.24 -8.13 -45.96
C GLN A 4 6.63 -8.90 -44.70
N GLN A 5 7.51 -8.28 -43.92
CA GLN A 5 7.94 -8.70 -42.60
C GLN A 5 6.72 -8.97 -41.70
N ALA A 6 6.38 -10.24 -41.56
CA ALA A 6 5.54 -10.73 -40.49
C ALA A 6 6.36 -10.69 -39.19
N GLN A 7 6.35 -9.55 -38.50
CA GLN A 7 6.76 -9.45 -37.11
C GLN A 7 5.58 -8.88 -36.32
N ALA A 8 4.53 -9.71 -36.21
CA ALA A 8 3.51 -9.54 -35.20
C ALA A 8 4.19 -9.75 -33.84
N ALA A 9 4.55 -8.64 -33.20
CA ALA A 9 4.97 -8.60 -31.82
C ALA A 9 3.94 -9.34 -30.98
N THR A 10 4.33 -10.50 -30.44
CA THR A 10 3.51 -11.31 -29.56
C THR A 10 3.22 -10.47 -28.32
N PRO A 11 1.96 -10.05 -28.03
CA PRO A 11 1.68 -9.42 -26.76
C PRO A 11 1.84 -10.50 -25.69
N LYS A 12 2.89 -10.36 -24.88
CA LYS A 12 3.07 -11.14 -23.66
C LYS A 12 1.76 -11.04 -22.87
N PRO A 13 1.10 -12.15 -22.49
CA PRO A 13 -0.10 -12.07 -21.67
C PRO A 13 0.34 -11.57 -20.28
N LEU A 14 0.23 -10.27 -20.07
CA LEU A 14 0.20 -9.67 -18.74
C LEU A 14 -1.10 -10.15 -18.12
N THR A 15 -1.02 -11.09 -17.19
CA THR A 15 -2.16 -11.51 -16.38
C THR A 15 -2.74 -10.27 -15.68
N PRO A 16 -3.97 -9.83 -16.01
CA PRO A 16 -4.56 -8.60 -15.47
C PRO A 16 -4.75 -8.68 -13.95
N ASP A 17 -4.94 -9.89 -13.41
CA ASP A 17 -5.10 -10.14 -11.98
C ASP A 17 -3.90 -9.69 -11.14
N SER A 18 -2.68 -9.92 -11.61
CA SER A 18 -1.47 -9.58 -10.86
C SER A 18 -1.28 -8.08 -10.69
N ASN A 19 -1.75 -7.28 -11.66
CA ASN A 19 -1.66 -5.83 -11.60
C ASN A 19 -2.77 -5.23 -10.73
N ALA A 20 -3.96 -5.83 -10.75
CA ALA A 20 -5.08 -5.42 -9.91
C ALA A 20 -4.78 -5.67 -8.42
N GLU A 21 -4.27 -6.84 -8.05
CA GLU A 21 -3.87 -7.14 -6.66
C GLU A 21 -2.73 -6.22 -6.18
N ALA A 22 -1.74 -5.95 -7.02
CA ALA A 22 -0.66 -5.04 -6.67
C ALA A 22 -1.16 -3.60 -6.46
N ALA A 23 -2.11 -3.14 -7.29
CA ALA A 23 -2.76 -1.85 -7.14
C ALA A 23 -3.61 -1.78 -5.87
N GLU A 24 -4.32 -2.85 -5.52
CA GLU A 24 -5.10 -2.97 -4.29
C GLU A 24 -4.21 -2.84 -3.06
N ARG A 25 -3.12 -3.63 -3.00
CA ARG A 25 -2.14 -3.57 -1.90
C ARG A 25 -1.51 -2.19 -1.80
N LYS A 26 -1.20 -1.54 -2.93
CA LYS A 26 -0.70 -0.16 -2.93
C LYS A 26 -1.70 0.83 -2.35
N ARG A 27 -2.98 0.72 -2.69
CA ARG A 27 -4.04 1.57 -2.12
C ARG A 27 -4.23 1.34 -0.63
N GLN A 28 -4.26 0.09 -0.19
CA GLN A 28 -4.36 -0.26 1.24
C GLN A 28 -3.19 0.32 2.03
N ARG A 29 -1.97 0.16 1.52
CA ARG A 29 -0.77 0.74 2.11
C ARG A 29 -0.86 2.27 2.23
N GLN A 30 -1.21 2.97 1.15
CA GLN A 30 -1.35 4.43 1.16
C GLN A 30 -2.42 4.91 2.15
N ALA A 31 -3.54 4.18 2.27
CA ALA A 31 -4.58 4.51 3.24
C ALA A 31 -4.09 4.37 4.68
N LEU A 32 -3.36 3.29 4.98
CA LEU A 32 -2.77 3.05 6.31
C LEU A 32 -1.69 4.10 6.65
N GLU A 33 -0.83 4.47 5.69
CA GLU A 33 0.15 5.54 5.88
C GLU A 33 -0.52 6.89 6.20
N LEU A 34 -1.57 7.25 5.47
CA LEU A 34 -2.32 8.49 5.73
C LEU A 34 -2.97 8.48 7.13
N GLN A 35 -3.48 7.32 7.58
CA GLN A 35 -4.01 7.18 8.93
C GLN A 35 -2.92 7.32 9.98
N ARG A 36 -1.74 6.71 9.77
CA ARG A 36 -0.56 6.86 10.63
C ARG A 36 -0.16 8.32 10.78
N GLU A 37 -0.02 9.05 9.67
CA GLU A 37 0.33 10.47 9.70
C GLU A 37 -0.71 11.32 10.45
N ARG A 38 -2.00 11.03 10.23
CA ARG A 38 -3.08 11.70 10.96
C ARG A 38 -2.97 11.51 12.46
N ILE A 39 -2.68 10.28 12.91
CA ILE A 39 -2.51 9.96 14.33
C ILE A 39 -1.28 10.65 14.92
N LEU A 40 -0.15 10.65 14.21
CA LEU A 40 1.08 11.32 14.66
C LEU A 40 0.91 12.85 14.73
N SER A 41 0.09 13.43 13.86
CA SER A 41 -0.23 14.85 13.85
C SER A 41 -1.26 15.24 14.94
N GLU A 42 -2.10 14.30 15.38
CA GLU A 42 -3.16 14.56 16.36
C GLU A 42 -2.59 14.72 17.78
N ARG A 43 -2.41 15.98 18.19
CA ARG A 43 -1.99 16.33 19.56
C ARG A 43 -3.21 16.40 20.49
N THR A 44 -3.23 15.58 21.54
CA THR A 44 -4.31 15.57 22.55
C THR A 44 -3.74 15.69 23.97
N SER A 45 -4.41 16.50 24.80
CA SER A 45 -4.08 16.64 26.23
C SER A 45 -4.77 15.60 27.13
N SER A 46 -5.67 14.77 26.58
CA SER A 46 -6.40 13.76 27.34
C SER A 46 -5.63 12.43 27.37
N PRO A 47 -5.31 11.88 28.56
CA PRO A 47 -4.52 10.66 28.69
C PRO A 47 -5.22 9.42 28.10
N HIS A 48 -6.55 9.36 28.18
CA HIS A 48 -7.33 8.28 27.58
C HIS A 48 -7.27 8.32 26.04
N ARG A 49 -7.47 9.50 25.46
CA ARG A 49 -7.33 9.73 24.00
C ARG A 49 -5.92 9.40 23.52
N ARG A 50 -4.88 9.81 24.26
CA ARG A 50 -3.49 9.48 23.93
C ARG A 50 -3.24 7.97 23.90
N SER A 51 -3.79 7.24 24.86
CA SER A 51 -3.66 5.77 24.90
C SER A 51 -4.37 5.11 23.73
N ALA A 52 -5.58 5.57 23.38
CA ALA A 52 -6.31 5.09 22.21
C ALA A 52 -5.57 5.36 20.89
N LEU A 53 -4.97 6.55 20.74
CA LEU A 53 -4.16 6.89 19.56
C LEU A 53 -2.90 6.03 19.46
N ALA A 54 -2.23 5.74 20.58
CA ALA A 54 -1.06 4.86 20.59
C ALA A 54 -1.41 3.42 20.18
N LEU A 55 -2.55 2.89 20.64
CA LEU A 55 -3.05 1.58 20.24
C LEU A 55 -3.42 1.54 18.75
N ALA A 56 -4.12 2.57 18.28
CA ALA A 56 -4.45 2.69 16.85
C ALA A 56 -3.20 2.80 15.97
N LEU A 57 -2.17 3.51 16.43
CA LEU A 57 -0.88 3.59 15.73
C LEU A 57 -0.21 2.22 15.62
N ALA A 58 -0.15 1.45 16.72
CA ALA A 58 0.43 0.11 16.72
C ALA A 58 -0.32 -0.86 15.80
N ASP A 59 -1.66 -0.83 15.81
CA ASP A 59 -2.51 -1.65 14.91
C ASP A 59 -2.27 -1.31 13.43
N ILE A 60 -2.08 -0.03 13.08
CA ILE A 60 -1.76 0.39 11.72
C ILE A 60 -0.35 -0.06 11.32
N GLU A 61 0.62 0.05 12.21
CA GLU A 61 2.00 -0.39 11.94
C GLU A 61 2.09 -1.91 11.76
N GLU A 62 1.31 -2.69 12.51
CA GLU A 62 1.17 -4.14 12.31
C GLU A 62 0.60 -4.47 10.92
N LYS A 63 -0.49 -3.81 10.51
CA LYS A 63 -1.10 -4.00 9.18
C LYS A 63 -0.16 -3.59 8.04
N LEU A 64 0.64 -2.54 8.24
CA LEU A 64 1.68 -2.16 7.29
C LEU A 64 2.77 -3.24 7.19
N ALA A 65 3.17 -3.83 8.31
CA ALA A 65 4.14 -4.93 8.32
C ALA A 65 3.60 -6.19 7.62
N GLU A 66 2.32 -6.55 7.80
CA GLU A 66 1.66 -7.65 7.08
C GLU A 66 1.66 -7.44 5.55
N LEU A 67 1.53 -6.19 5.11
CA LEU A 67 1.63 -5.80 3.70
C LEU A 67 3.08 -5.78 3.17
N GLY A 68 4.05 -6.22 3.97
CA GLY A 68 5.48 -6.22 3.64
C GLY A 68 6.13 -4.85 3.76
N TRP A 69 5.44 -3.89 4.38
CA TRP A 69 5.95 -2.54 4.62
C TRP A 69 6.39 -2.40 6.07
N THR A 70 7.50 -3.02 6.42
CA THR A 70 8.11 -2.84 7.73
C THR A 70 8.87 -1.52 7.73
N ILE A 71 8.32 -0.48 8.36
CA ILE A 71 9.09 0.74 8.67
C ILE A 71 10.05 0.35 9.79
N HIS A 72 11.21 -0.21 9.43
CA HIS A 72 12.32 -0.33 10.36
C HIS A 72 12.77 1.10 10.72
N MET A 73 12.55 1.48 11.98
CA MET A 73 13.21 2.63 12.61
C MET A 73 14.45 2.16 13.37
#